data_AF-A0A3Q7IVN6-F1
#
_entry.id   AF-A0A3Q7IVN6-F1
#
_cell.length_a   1.000
_cell.length_b   1.000
_cell.length_c   1.000
_cell.angle_alpha   90.00
_cell.angle_beta   90.00
_cell.angle_gamma   90.00
#
_symmetry.space_group_name_H-M   'P 1'
#
loop_
_entity.id
_entity.type
_entity.pdbx_description
1 polymer ?
#
loop_
_entity_poly.entity_id
_entity_poly.type
_entity_poly.pdbx_seq_one_letter_code
_entity_poly.pdbx_strand_id
1 'polypeptide(L)'
;MVCLIDTAIHDSSLKSMNYRYNTSLIIFKVKDYNATIEFYWEPLLVESNSDDPVHHRLPERIVRANSIEKHGSRWTNADFIVFNTYLWWRRPHIKVLWGSFEKSDGIYKEVKMLRSYEMALKAWADWLEIHVNRTKTQLFFMSMSPVHERAEEWGKAKGENCYSEKELIEEEGYQGNGSDPKMMKIVESTMDELKHRGLNVHLLNITQLSEYRKEGHPSIYRKQWDSLTEQQIANPSSYADCIHWCLPGVPDVWNELLYAYIFNNY
;
A
#
# COMPACT_ATOMS: atom_id res chain seq x y z
N MET A 1 -7.92 -8.42 -6.63
CA MET A 1 -7.89 -8.23 -8.10
C MET A 1 -7.62 -9.53 -8.86
N VAL A 2 -6.41 -10.12 -8.77
CA VAL A 2 -6.08 -11.36 -9.52
C VAL A 2 -7.13 -12.46 -9.34
N CYS A 3 -7.49 -12.80 -8.10
CA CYS A 3 -8.50 -13.83 -7.83
C CYS A 3 -9.87 -13.50 -8.44
N LEU A 4 -10.31 -12.24 -8.39
CA LEU A 4 -11.59 -11.78 -8.97
C LEU A 4 -11.63 -11.96 -10.49
N ILE A 5 -10.52 -11.70 -11.18
CA ILE A 5 -10.43 -11.93 -12.63
C ILE A 5 -10.25 -13.41 -12.95
N ASP A 6 -9.49 -14.13 -12.12
CA ASP A 6 -9.20 -15.55 -12.29
C ASP A 6 -10.46 -16.43 -12.31
N THR A 7 -11.50 -16.06 -11.56
CA THR A 7 -12.77 -16.78 -11.53
C THR A 7 -13.50 -16.81 -12.87
N ALA A 8 -13.24 -15.83 -13.75
CA ALA A 8 -13.82 -15.78 -15.09
C ALA A 8 -12.96 -16.52 -16.15
N ILE A 9 -11.77 -17.01 -15.78
CA ILE A 9 -10.82 -17.65 -16.69
C ILE A 9 -10.67 -19.13 -16.32
N HIS A 10 -11.57 -19.94 -16.89
CA HIS A 10 -11.65 -21.37 -16.59
C HIS A 10 -10.52 -22.19 -17.24
N ASP A 11 -10.09 -21.83 -18.45
CA ASP A 11 -8.96 -22.50 -19.08
C ASP A 11 -7.63 -21.93 -18.57
N SER A 12 -6.89 -22.74 -17.81
CA SER A 12 -5.57 -22.39 -17.29
C SER A 12 -4.53 -22.06 -18.36
N SER A 13 -4.70 -22.56 -19.59
CA SER A 13 -3.78 -22.28 -20.70
C SER A 13 -3.81 -20.81 -21.11
N LEU A 14 -4.92 -20.12 -20.81
CA LEU A 14 -5.17 -18.71 -21.15
C LEU A 14 -4.62 -17.74 -20.12
N LYS A 15 -4.08 -18.22 -19.00
CA LYS A 15 -3.52 -17.39 -17.94
C LYS A 15 -2.08 -17.78 -17.60
N SER A 16 -1.32 -16.83 -17.06
CA SER A 16 0.02 -17.10 -16.55
C SER A 16 0.40 -16.11 -15.47
N MET A 17 1.09 -16.58 -14.44
CA MET A 17 1.74 -15.74 -13.44
C MET A 17 3.25 -15.71 -13.72
N ASN A 18 3.79 -14.54 -14.04
CA ASN A 18 5.22 -14.30 -14.09
C ASN A 18 5.66 -13.72 -12.74
N TYR A 19 6.17 -14.62 -11.90
CA TYR A 19 6.78 -14.29 -10.62
C TYR A 19 8.22 -14.80 -10.63
N ARG A 20 9.18 -13.90 -10.43
CA ARG A 20 10.58 -14.26 -10.23
C ARG A 20 10.97 -13.88 -8.80
N TYR A 21 11.69 -14.78 -8.15
CA TYR A 21 12.22 -14.48 -6.82
C TYR A 21 13.13 -13.25 -6.90
N ASN A 22 13.01 -12.36 -5.90
CA ASN A 22 13.78 -11.13 -5.81
C ASN A 22 13.58 -10.11 -6.96
N THR A 23 12.41 -10.11 -7.59
CA THR A 23 12.03 -9.06 -8.55
C THR A 23 10.88 -8.23 -8.00
N SER A 24 10.98 -6.90 -8.13
CA SER A 24 9.93 -5.99 -7.67
C SER A 24 8.62 -6.11 -8.46
N LEU A 25 8.66 -6.65 -9.69
CA LEU A 25 7.50 -6.74 -10.57
C LEU A 25 6.93 -8.16 -10.61
N ILE A 26 5.63 -8.28 -10.39
CA ILE A 26 4.83 -9.50 -10.56
C ILE A 26 3.77 -9.22 -11.63
N ILE A 27 3.64 -10.10 -12.62
CA ILE A 27 2.71 -9.92 -13.74
C ILE A 27 1.79 -11.12 -13.83
N PHE A 28 0.50 -10.91 -13.64
CA PHE A 28 -0.54 -11.86 -14.02
C PHE A 28 -1.05 -11.49 -15.41
N LYS A 29 -0.98 -12.42 -16.37
CA LYS A 29 -1.39 -12.19 -17.76
C LYS A 29 -2.60 -13.05 -18.11
N VAL A 30 -3.57 -12.42 -18.77
CA VAL A 30 -4.73 -13.05 -19.41
C VAL A 30 -4.57 -12.94 -20.91
N LYS A 31 -4.26 -14.07 -21.57
CA LYS A 31 -3.80 -14.11 -22.97
C LYS A 31 -4.88 -13.69 -23.96
N ASP A 32 -6.09 -14.21 -23.81
CA ASP A 32 -7.19 -13.94 -24.75
C ASP A 32 -7.64 -12.49 -24.78
N TYR A 33 -7.47 -11.78 -23.66
CA TYR A 33 -7.80 -10.36 -23.53
C TYR A 33 -6.58 -9.46 -23.78
N ASN A 34 -5.40 -10.05 -23.99
CA ASN A 34 -4.12 -9.34 -24.01
C ASN A 34 -3.97 -8.36 -22.82
N ALA A 35 -4.44 -8.78 -21.64
CA ALA A 35 -4.50 -7.96 -20.44
C ALA A 35 -3.47 -8.43 -19.40
N THR A 36 -2.93 -7.49 -18.64
CA THR A 36 -2.07 -7.77 -17.49
C THR A 36 -2.60 -7.10 -16.22
N ILE A 37 -2.38 -7.75 -15.09
CA ILE A 37 -2.50 -7.18 -13.75
C ILE A 37 -1.11 -7.24 -13.14
N GLU A 38 -0.58 -6.07 -12.78
CA GLU A 38 0.80 -5.94 -12.35
C GLU A 38 0.87 -5.42 -10.92
N PHE A 39 1.81 -5.97 -10.15
CA PHE A 39 2.17 -5.45 -8.84
C PHE A 39 3.66 -5.10 -8.87
N TYR A 40 3.97 -3.84 -8.56
CA TYR A 40 5.34 -3.36 -8.50
C TYR A 40 5.68 -2.90 -7.07
N TRP A 41 6.75 -3.46 -6.50
CA TRP A 41 7.17 -3.20 -5.13
C TRP A 41 7.93 -1.87 -5.02
N GLU A 42 7.28 -0.89 -4.40
CA GLU A 42 7.79 0.45 -4.14
C GLU A 42 7.14 1.06 -2.87
N PRO A 43 7.36 0.46 -1.70
CA PRO A 43 6.54 0.70 -0.51
C PRO A 43 6.54 2.17 -0.02
N LEU A 44 7.53 2.96 -0.42
CA LEU A 44 7.68 4.38 -0.09
C LEU A 44 7.57 5.29 -1.33
N LEU A 45 7.15 4.76 -2.49
CA LEU A 45 7.10 5.39 -3.84
C LEU A 45 8.45 5.87 -4.38
N VAL A 46 9.16 6.69 -3.61
CA VAL A 46 10.52 7.11 -3.88
C VAL A 46 11.51 5.99 -3.55
N GLU A 47 12.70 6.08 -4.15
CA GLU A 47 13.77 5.12 -3.94
C GLU A 47 14.16 5.03 -2.47
N SER A 48 14.31 3.80 -1.98
CA SER A 48 14.60 3.53 -0.60
C SER A 48 15.56 2.36 -0.42
N ASN A 49 16.15 2.24 0.77
CA ASN A 49 16.89 1.05 1.15
C ASN A 49 15.99 -0.19 1.30
N SER A 50 14.67 -0.05 1.15
CA SER A 50 13.68 -1.10 1.35
C SER A 50 13.00 -1.53 0.04
N ASP A 51 13.61 -1.22 -1.11
CA ASP A 51 13.08 -1.52 -2.46
C ASP A 51 13.29 -3.00 -2.89
N ASP A 52 14.02 -3.78 -2.12
CA ASP A 52 14.17 -5.23 -2.34
C ASP A 52 12.97 -5.97 -1.69
N PRO A 53 12.10 -6.64 -2.47
CA PRO A 53 10.89 -7.27 -1.94
C PRO A 53 11.15 -8.42 -0.95
N VAL A 54 12.39 -8.90 -0.84
CA VAL A 54 12.81 -9.95 0.09
C VAL A 54 13.61 -9.37 1.26
N HIS A 55 14.61 -8.55 0.97
CA HIS A 55 15.58 -8.01 1.93
C HIS A 55 15.25 -6.57 2.37
N HIS A 56 13.99 -6.29 2.70
CA HIS A 56 13.51 -4.95 3.10
C HIS A 56 13.29 -4.77 4.61
N ARG A 57 13.49 -5.82 5.41
CA ARG A 57 13.33 -5.77 6.87
C ARG A 57 14.58 -5.19 7.51
N LEU A 58 14.72 -3.88 7.39
CA LEU A 58 15.87 -3.13 7.91
C LEU A 58 15.51 -2.38 9.20
N PRO A 59 16.44 -2.28 10.17
CA PRO A 59 16.22 -1.53 11.41
C PRO A 59 15.92 -0.04 11.16
N GLU A 60 16.65 0.57 10.22
CA GLU A 60 16.42 1.93 9.75
C GLU A 60 15.84 1.92 8.33
N ARG A 61 14.79 2.72 8.11
CA ARG A 61 14.27 3.01 6.77
C ARG A 61 14.85 4.32 6.27
N ILE A 62 15.41 4.30 5.07
CA ILE A 62 16.03 5.45 4.44
C ILE A 62 15.37 5.69 3.09
N VAL A 63 14.89 6.92 2.87
CA VAL A 63 14.31 7.35 1.60
C VAL A 63 15.19 8.37 0.92
N ARG A 64 15.23 8.32 -0.41
CA ARG A 64 15.77 9.38 -1.27
C ARG A 64 14.59 10.18 -1.80
N ALA A 65 14.11 11.14 -1.03
CA ALA A 65 12.85 11.84 -1.29
C ALA A 65 12.75 12.53 -2.66
N ASN A 66 13.89 12.83 -3.31
CA ASN A 66 13.94 13.42 -4.65
C ASN A 66 14.33 12.41 -5.76
N SER A 67 14.39 11.11 -5.45
CA SER A 67 14.75 10.06 -6.39
C SER A 67 13.56 9.13 -6.60
N ILE A 68 12.93 9.23 -7.76
CA ILE A 68 11.74 8.44 -8.09
C ILE A 68 11.84 7.76 -9.46
N GLU A 69 12.72 8.24 -10.33
CA GLU A 69 12.85 7.80 -11.72
C GLU A 69 13.06 6.27 -11.89
N LYS A 70 13.84 5.67 -10.98
CA LYS A 70 14.08 4.21 -10.92
C LYS A 70 12.76 3.43 -10.90
N HIS A 71 11.78 3.93 -10.17
CA HIS A 71 10.45 3.36 -10.03
C HIS A 71 9.50 3.88 -11.10
N GLY A 72 9.43 5.21 -11.25
CA GLY A 72 8.58 5.93 -12.20
C GLY A 72 8.64 5.38 -13.61
N SER A 73 9.84 5.10 -14.12
CA SER A 73 10.04 4.54 -15.45
C SER A 73 9.27 3.24 -15.73
N ARG A 74 8.83 2.51 -14.69
CA ARG A 74 8.01 1.30 -14.79
C ARG A 74 6.52 1.58 -14.98
N TRP A 75 6.04 2.76 -14.60
CA TRP A 75 4.61 3.09 -14.63
C TRP A 75 4.12 3.60 -15.99
N THR A 76 5.03 4.16 -16.81
CA THR A 76 4.72 4.99 -18.00
C THR A 76 3.77 4.37 -19.03
N ASN A 77 3.72 3.04 -19.15
CA ASN A 77 2.93 2.36 -20.19
C ASN A 77 1.58 1.82 -19.72
N ALA A 78 1.27 1.88 -18.43
CA ALA A 78 0.05 1.30 -17.87
C ALA A 78 -1.21 2.12 -18.26
N ASP A 79 -2.30 1.42 -18.56
CA ASP A 79 -3.62 2.01 -18.83
C ASP A 79 -4.33 2.45 -17.53
N PHE A 80 -4.08 1.74 -16.44
CA PHE A 80 -4.58 2.06 -15.10
C PHE A 80 -3.43 1.94 -14.10
N ILE A 81 -3.22 2.98 -13.28
CA ILE A 81 -2.19 2.95 -12.22
C ILE A 81 -2.86 3.21 -10.88
N VAL A 82 -2.64 2.31 -9.93
CA VAL A 82 -3.18 2.42 -8.57
C VAL A 82 -2.01 2.55 -7.60
N PHE A 83 -1.79 3.75 -7.10
CA PHE A 83 -0.77 4.02 -6.09
C PHE A 83 -1.32 3.80 -4.68
N ASN A 84 -0.46 3.34 -3.77
CA ASN A 84 -0.71 3.43 -2.34
C ASN A 84 0.61 3.55 -1.59
N THR A 85 0.62 4.26 -0.47
CA THR A 85 1.76 4.25 0.44
C THR A 85 1.36 4.80 1.80
N TYR A 86 1.57 4.04 2.88
CA TYR A 86 1.13 4.44 4.22
C TYR A 86 1.91 3.77 5.35
N LEU A 87 1.75 2.45 5.52
CA LEU A 87 2.16 1.72 6.73
C LEU A 87 3.62 1.94 7.11
N TRP A 88 4.52 2.02 6.15
CA TRP A 88 5.95 2.14 6.41
C TRP A 88 6.41 3.56 6.78
N TRP A 89 5.55 4.54 6.55
CA TRP A 89 5.75 5.91 7.01
C TRP A 89 5.36 6.10 8.47
N ARG A 90 4.63 5.17 9.11
CA ARG A 90 4.20 5.22 10.53
C ARG A 90 5.38 5.07 11.51
N ARG A 91 6.30 6.01 11.45
CA ARG A 91 7.48 6.19 12.32
C ARG A 91 7.49 7.63 12.81
N PRO A 92 8.08 7.96 13.97
CA PRO A 92 8.19 9.35 14.40
C PRO A 92 9.04 10.20 13.43
N HIS A 93 10.13 9.61 12.94
CA HIS A 93 11.06 10.23 12.00
C HIS A 93 11.43 9.22 10.91
N ILE A 94 11.74 9.74 9.72
CA ILE A 94 12.28 9.00 8.59
C ILE A 94 13.64 9.60 8.25
N LYS A 95 14.62 8.74 7.98
CA LYS A 95 15.95 9.15 7.55
C LYS A 95 15.90 9.46 6.06
N VAL A 96 16.19 10.70 5.70
CA VAL A 96 16.19 11.18 4.31
C VAL A 96 17.62 11.35 3.84
N LEU A 97 17.92 10.78 2.68
CA LEU A 97 19.22 10.87 2.01
C LEU A 97 19.15 11.86 0.84
N TRP A 98 20.00 12.88 0.88
CA TRP A 98 20.36 13.70 -0.28
C TRP A 98 21.69 13.20 -0.84
N GLY A 99 21.69 12.68 -2.06
CA GLY A 99 22.81 11.96 -2.65
C GLY A 99 22.35 10.64 -3.24
N SER A 100 23.24 9.63 -3.30
CA SER A 100 22.93 8.27 -3.74
C SER A 100 23.40 7.23 -2.73
N PHE A 101 22.85 6.01 -2.79
CA PHE A 101 23.23 4.94 -1.86
C PHE A 101 24.64 4.39 -2.13
N GLU A 102 25.15 4.57 -3.35
CA GLU A 102 26.45 4.06 -3.79
C GLU A 102 27.62 4.97 -3.41
N LYS A 103 27.35 6.26 -3.12
CA LYS A 103 28.38 7.26 -2.83
C LYS A 103 28.42 7.58 -1.34
N SER A 104 29.61 7.84 -0.83
CA SER A 104 29.86 8.16 0.57
C SER A 104 29.65 9.64 0.92
N ASP A 105 29.40 10.50 -0.07
CA ASP A 105 29.20 11.94 0.10
C ASP A 105 27.73 12.32 0.40
N GLY A 106 26.85 11.33 0.54
CA GLY A 106 25.44 11.52 0.84
C GLY A 106 25.19 12.17 2.20
N ILE A 107 24.28 13.14 2.24
CA ILE A 107 23.85 13.81 3.48
C ILE A 107 22.59 13.11 4.00
N TYR A 108 22.65 12.62 5.23
CA TYR A 108 21.52 12.01 5.92
C TYR A 108 20.94 12.98 6.95
N LYS A 109 19.61 13.14 6.98
CA LYS A 109 18.91 13.84 8.05
C LYS A 109 17.69 13.07 8.52
N GLU A 110 17.43 13.12 9.81
CA GLU A 110 16.13 12.71 10.34
C GLU A 110 15.10 13.81 10.09
N VAL A 111 14.00 13.43 9.46
CA VAL A 111 12.90 14.33 9.12
C VAL A 111 11.63 13.78 9.75
N LYS A 112 10.80 14.65 10.31
CA LYS A 112 9.52 14.25 10.87
C LYS A 112 8.65 13.58 9.81
N MET A 113 7.93 12.55 10.23
CA MET A 113 7.09 11.71 9.36
C MET A 113 6.27 12.48 8.33
N LEU A 114 5.42 13.41 8.77
CA LEU A 114 4.52 14.15 7.87
C LEU A 114 5.30 14.92 6.81
N ARG A 115 6.43 15.54 7.18
CA ARG A 115 7.27 16.27 6.24
C ARG A 115 7.96 15.34 5.25
N SER A 116 8.45 14.20 5.71
CA SER A 116 9.06 13.21 4.80
C SER A 116 8.05 12.61 3.82
N TYR A 117 6.81 12.38 4.27
CA TYR A 117 5.71 11.90 3.44
C TYR A 117 5.32 12.93 2.37
N GLU A 118 5.16 14.19 2.77
CA GLU A 118 4.92 15.32 1.88
C GLU A 118 6.02 15.46 0.82
N MET A 119 7.29 15.31 1.19
CA MET A 119 8.41 15.36 0.24
C MET A 119 8.33 14.24 -0.81
N ALA A 120 8.00 13.01 -0.40
CA ALA A 120 7.88 11.89 -1.33
C ALA A 120 6.66 12.03 -2.26
N LEU A 121 5.52 12.48 -1.73
CA LEU A 121 4.32 12.75 -2.54
C LEU A 121 4.53 13.92 -3.49
N LYS A 122 5.31 14.93 -3.10
CA LYS A 122 5.72 15.99 -4.02
C LYS A 122 6.54 15.45 -5.19
N ALA A 123 7.55 14.61 -4.93
CA ALA A 123 8.34 13.99 -6.00
C ALA A 123 7.50 13.08 -6.89
N TRP A 124 6.55 12.34 -6.32
CA TRP A 124 5.55 11.56 -7.05
C TRP A 124 4.70 12.43 -7.96
N ALA A 125 4.12 13.51 -7.44
CA ALA A 125 3.28 14.41 -8.22
C ALA A 125 4.05 15.09 -9.36
N ASP A 126 5.24 15.61 -9.07
CA ASP A 126 6.08 16.27 -10.07
C ASP A 126 6.52 15.28 -11.17
N TRP A 127 6.76 14.01 -10.83
CA TRP A 127 7.07 12.98 -11.82
C TRP A 127 5.86 12.65 -12.70
N LEU A 128 4.69 12.44 -12.10
CA LEU A 128 3.47 12.08 -12.84
C LEU A 128 3.06 13.16 -13.84
N GLU A 129 3.19 14.43 -13.45
CA GLU A 129 2.83 15.58 -14.30
C GLU A 129 3.52 15.53 -15.66
N ILE A 130 4.77 15.09 -15.68
CA ILE A 130 5.67 15.11 -16.83
C ILE A 130 5.59 13.81 -17.66
N HIS A 131 5.47 12.66 -17.00
CA HIS A 131 5.74 11.36 -17.65
C HIS A 131 4.49 10.54 -17.95
N VAL A 132 3.34 10.85 -17.35
CA VAL A 132 2.11 10.08 -17.58
C VAL A 132 1.38 10.57 -18.83
N ASN A 133 0.95 9.63 -19.67
CA ASN A 133 0.06 9.94 -20.79
C ASN A 133 -1.37 10.16 -20.29
N ARG A 134 -1.75 11.43 -20.15
CA ARG A 134 -3.07 11.87 -19.64
C ARG A 134 -4.26 11.43 -20.50
N THR A 135 -4.04 11.07 -21.76
CA THR A 135 -5.11 10.62 -22.67
C THR A 135 -5.33 9.11 -22.63
N LYS A 136 -4.34 8.37 -22.11
CA LYS A 136 -4.35 6.91 -22.05
C LYS A 136 -4.58 6.41 -20.63
N THR A 137 -3.89 7.00 -19.67
CA THR A 137 -3.72 6.43 -18.33
C THR A 137 -4.69 7.04 -17.33
N GLN A 138 -5.48 6.20 -16.66
CA GLN A 138 -6.26 6.60 -15.50
C GLN A 138 -5.46 6.38 -14.21
N LEU A 139 -5.45 7.39 -13.35
CA LEU A 139 -4.67 7.41 -12.12
C LEU A 139 -5.56 7.26 -10.90
N PHE A 140 -5.17 6.38 -9.98
CA PHE A 140 -5.85 6.15 -8.72
C PHE A 140 -4.85 6.26 -7.57
N PHE A 141 -5.32 6.78 -6.45
CA PHE A 141 -4.62 6.69 -5.18
C PHE A 141 -5.53 5.95 -4.19
N MET A 142 -5.08 4.82 -3.69
CA MET A 142 -5.76 4.07 -2.62
C MET A 142 -5.37 4.68 -1.27
N SER A 143 -6.37 5.09 -0.49
CA SER A 143 -6.14 5.69 0.82
C SER A 143 -5.55 4.67 1.82
N MET A 144 -5.30 5.12 3.05
CA MET A 144 -4.64 4.34 4.09
C MET A 144 -5.43 3.05 4.40
N SER A 145 -4.77 1.90 4.30
CA SER A 145 -5.25 0.66 4.93
C SER A 145 -5.03 0.77 6.44
N PRO A 146 -6.08 0.68 7.27
CA PRO A 146 -5.96 0.74 8.72
C PRO A 146 -5.32 -0.53 9.28
N VAL A 147 -5.00 -0.48 10.57
CA VAL A 147 -4.47 -1.59 11.37
C VAL A 147 -5.34 -1.80 12.61
N HIS A 148 -5.35 -3.02 13.15
CA HIS A 148 -6.12 -3.39 14.35
C HIS A 148 -5.21 -4.00 15.42
N GLU A 149 -4.14 -3.27 15.77
CA GLU A 149 -3.09 -3.73 16.69
C GLU A 149 -3.45 -3.57 18.18
N ARG A 150 -4.48 -2.77 18.49
CA ARG A 150 -4.84 -2.37 19.87
C ARG A 150 -6.35 -2.42 20.08
N ALA A 151 -6.82 -3.48 20.73
CA ALA A 151 -8.26 -3.70 20.90
C ALA A 151 -8.95 -2.76 21.89
N GLU A 152 -8.17 -2.00 22.66
CA GLU A 152 -8.65 -0.90 23.49
C GLU A 152 -9.35 0.18 22.65
N GLU A 153 -8.99 0.30 21.37
CA GLU A 153 -9.60 1.26 20.46
C GLU A 153 -11.09 0.97 20.21
N TRP A 154 -11.51 -0.30 20.32
CA TRP A 154 -12.91 -0.72 20.18
C TRP A 154 -13.48 -1.37 21.45
N GLY A 155 -12.97 -0.96 22.63
CA GLY A 155 -13.58 -1.26 23.92
C GLY A 155 -13.17 -2.58 24.57
N LYS A 156 -12.14 -3.28 24.07
CA LYS A 156 -11.58 -4.48 24.72
C LYS A 156 -10.44 -4.19 25.69
N ALA A 157 -9.97 -5.23 26.37
CA ALA A 157 -8.92 -5.14 27.38
C ALA A 157 -7.55 -4.79 26.78
N LYS A 158 -6.70 -4.20 27.63
CA LYS A 158 -5.35 -3.78 27.25
C LYS A 158 -4.48 -4.97 26.85
N GLY A 159 -3.80 -4.86 25.72
CA GLY A 159 -2.90 -5.90 25.20
C GLY A 159 -3.58 -6.99 24.36
N GLU A 160 -4.88 -6.88 24.13
CA GLU A 160 -5.57 -7.62 23.07
C GLU A 160 -5.45 -6.89 21.71
N ASN A 161 -5.67 -7.62 20.63
CA ASN A 161 -5.62 -7.13 19.25
C ASN A 161 -6.61 -7.90 18.38
N CYS A 162 -6.45 -7.86 17.05
CA CYS A 162 -7.30 -8.56 16.09
C CYS A 162 -7.41 -10.09 16.27
N TYR A 163 -6.62 -10.72 17.16
CA TYR A 163 -6.56 -12.19 17.31
C TYR A 163 -7.91 -12.87 17.53
N SER A 164 -8.74 -12.34 18.42
CA SER A 164 -10.02 -12.95 18.80
C SER A 164 -11.23 -12.35 18.08
N GLU A 165 -11.01 -11.46 17.11
CA GLU A 165 -12.08 -10.71 16.45
C GLU A 165 -12.75 -11.55 15.36
N LYS A 166 -14.09 -11.58 15.40
CA LYS A 166 -14.94 -12.29 14.43
C LYS A 166 -16.08 -11.46 13.87
N GLU A 167 -16.31 -10.31 14.49
CA GLU A 167 -17.37 -9.38 14.14
C GLU A 167 -16.75 -8.03 13.80
N LEU A 168 -17.46 -7.25 12.98
CA LEU A 168 -17.10 -5.88 12.67
C LEU A 168 -17.28 -4.96 13.89
N ILE A 169 -16.78 -3.73 13.78
CA ILE A 169 -17.10 -2.65 14.73
C ILE A 169 -18.44 -2.03 14.30
N GLU A 170 -19.42 -2.02 15.21
CA GLU A 170 -20.76 -1.49 14.92
C GLU A 170 -20.94 0.00 15.29
N GLU A 171 -19.98 0.58 16.00
CA GLU A 171 -20.04 1.98 16.44
C GLU A 171 -19.97 2.94 15.24
N GLU A 172 -21.09 3.59 14.93
CA GLU A 172 -21.17 4.53 13.82
C GLU A 172 -20.14 5.67 13.96
N GLY A 173 -19.40 5.93 12.89
CA GLY A 173 -18.39 6.98 12.88
C GLY A 173 -17.06 6.58 13.53
N TYR A 174 -16.86 5.29 13.83
CA TYR A 174 -15.59 4.78 14.34
C TYR A 174 -14.41 5.26 13.49
N GLN A 175 -13.36 5.70 14.19
CA GLN A 175 -12.08 6.09 13.62
C GLN A 175 -10.96 5.51 14.48
N GLY A 176 -10.12 4.67 13.86
CA GLY A 176 -8.99 4.06 14.53
C GLY A 176 -7.84 5.04 14.68
N ASN A 177 -7.04 4.88 15.73
CA ASN A 177 -5.80 5.67 15.89
C ASN A 177 -4.69 5.19 14.95
N GLY A 178 -4.89 4.04 14.33
CA GLY A 178 -4.00 3.45 13.34
C GLY A 178 -3.85 4.26 12.07
N SER A 179 -4.86 5.07 11.74
CA SER A 179 -4.99 5.96 10.58
C SER A 179 -4.63 7.40 10.98
N ASP A 180 -3.78 8.10 10.21
CA ASP A 180 -3.43 9.50 10.52
C ASP A 180 -4.13 10.45 9.52
N PRO A 181 -5.18 11.18 9.95
CA PRO A 181 -5.87 12.13 9.08
C PRO A 181 -4.96 13.21 8.49
N LYS A 182 -3.83 13.53 9.14
CA LYS A 182 -2.87 14.50 8.61
C LYS A 182 -2.13 13.97 7.39
N MET A 183 -1.87 12.65 7.33
CA MET A 183 -1.30 12.03 6.12
C MET A 183 -2.30 12.07 4.96
N MET A 184 -3.59 11.83 5.22
CA MET A 184 -4.61 11.97 4.17
C MET A 184 -4.75 13.38 3.65
N LYS A 185 -4.68 14.40 4.52
CA LYS A 185 -4.68 15.80 4.07
C LYS A 185 -3.52 16.11 3.13
N ILE A 186 -2.35 15.49 3.32
CA ILE A 186 -1.21 15.64 2.41
C ILE A 186 -1.52 14.97 1.06
N VAL A 187 -2.12 13.78 1.05
CA VAL A 187 -2.55 13.10 -0.18
C VAL A 187 -3.56 13.97 -0.93
N GLU A 188 -4.62 14.41 -0.26
CA GLU A 188 -5.67 15.27 -0.82
C GLU A 188 -5.09 16.57 -1.40
N SER A 189 -4.25 17.28 -0.64
CA SER A 189 -3.59 18.50 -1.12
C SER A 189 -2.71 18.25 -2.33
N THR A 190 -1.97 17.14 -2.36
CA THR A 190 -1.10 16.79 -3.50
C THR A 190 -1.93 16.48 -4.75
N MET A 191 -3.04 15.75 -4.57
CA MET A 191 -3.97 15.42 -5.66
C MET A 191 -4.68 16.66 -6.18
N ASP A 192 -5.07 17.58 -5.30
CA ASP A 192 -5.63 18.87 -5.69
C ASP A 192 -4.62 19.69 -6.51
N GLU A 193 -3.35 19.74 -6.11
CA GLU A 193 -2.30 20.41 -6.90
C GLU A 193 -2.11 19.77 -8.29
N LEU A 194 -2.16 18.44 -8.40
CA LEU A 194 -2.14 17.74 -9.70
C LEU A 194 -3.37 18.11 -10.54
N LYS A 195 -4.55 18.15 -9.93
CA LYS A 195 -5.80 18.51 -10.60
C LYS A 195 -5.76 19.93 -11.16
N HIS A 196 -5.22 20.90 -10.40
CA HIS A 196 -5.00 22.27 -10.89
C HIS A 196 -4.04 22.32 -12.08
N ARG A 197 -3.09 21.39 -12.17
CA ARG A 197 -2.17 21.22 -13.32
C ARG A 197 -2.76 20.38 -14.45
N GLY A 198 -4.04 20.00 -14.37
CA GLY A 198 -4.75 19.24 -15.39
C GLY A 198 -4.41 17.75 -15.41
N LEU A 199 -3.95 17.18 -14.29
CA LEU A 199 -3.79 15.74 -14.12
C LEU A 199 -4.74 15.26 -13.02
N ASN A 200 -5.75 14.48 -13.39
CA ASN A 200 -6.71 13.96 -12.42
C ASN A 200 -6.20 12.64 -11.81
N VAL A 201 -6.27 12.54 -10.48
CA VAL A 201 -6.04 11.29 -9.75
C VAL A 201 -7.32 11.03 -8.95
N HIS A 202 -7.89 9.84 -9.08
CA HIS A 202 -9.10 9.46 -8.35
C HIS A 202 -8.72 8.87 -6.99
N LEU A 203 -9.34 9.37 -5.91
CA LEU A 203 -9.12 8.84 -4.58
C LEU A 203 -10.05 7.66 -4.33
N LEU A 204 -9.49 6.47 -4.13
CA LEU A 204 -10.20 5.32 -3.58
C LEU A 204 -10.14 5.43 -2.05
N ASN A 205 -11.12 6.14 -1.47
CA ASN A 205 -11.18 6.34 -0.03
C ASN A 205 -11.72 5.07 0.67
N ILE A 206 -10.80 4.17 1.01
CA ILE A 206 -11.07 2.89 1.65
C ILE A 206 -10.86 2.91 3.17
N THR A 207 -10.38 4.02 3.74
CA THR A 207 -9.87 4.02 5.12
C THR A 207 -10.98 3.71 6.11
N GLN A 208 -12.04 4.52 6.15
CA GLN A 208 -13.09 4.37 7.16
C GLN A 208 -13.87 3.05 7.00
N LEU A 209 -14.23 2.66 5.77
CA LEU A 209 -14.92 1.39 5.55
C LEU A 209 -14.09 0.18 6.01
N SER A 210 -12.75 0.31 5.97
CA SER A 210 -11.84 -0.75 6.41
C SER A 210 -11.57 -0.69 7.91
N GLU A 211 -11.74 0.47 8.56
CA GLU A 211 -11.61 0.62 10.02
C GLU A 211 -12.67 -0.17 10.78
N TYR A 212 -13.83 -0.41 10.17
CA TYR A 212 -14.83 -1.27 10.78
C TYR A 212 -14.45 -2.76 10.80
N ARG A 213 -13.46 -3.17 9.99
CA ARG A 213 -13.24 -4.58 9.63
C ARG A 213 -12.17 -5.26 10.47
N LYS A 214 -12.20 -5.10 11.79
CA LYS A 214 -11.20 -5.70 12.71
C LYS A 214 -11.07 -7.23 12.60
N GLU A 215 -12.11 -7.91 12.13
CA GLU A 215 -12.18 -9.35 11.88
C GLU A 215 -11.58 -9.80 10.53
N GLY A 216 -11.30 -8.86 9.62
CA GLY A 216 -10.83 -9.16 8.26
C GLY A 216 -9.35 -9.55 8.15
N HIS A 217 -8.61 -9.50 9.26
CA HIS A 217 -7.18 -9.78 9.32
C HIS A 217 -6.88 -11.29 9.38
N PRO A 218 -5.74 -11.75 8.82
CA PRO A 218 -5.33 -13.15 8.90
C PRO A 218 -4.92 -13.55 10.31
N SER A 219 -4.60 -12.58 11.17
CA SER A 219 -4.17 -12.85 12.54
C SER A 219 -2.99 -13.84 12.55
N ILE A 220 -3.12 -15.00 13.19
CA ILE A 220 -2.09 -16.04 13.25
C ILE A 220 -2.07 -16.96 12.02
N TYR A 221 -3.08 -16.89 11.16
CA TYR A 221 -3.31 -17.82 10.05
C TYR A 221 -2.55 -17.45 8.77
N ARG A 222 -1.56 -16.55 8.86
CA ARG A 222 -0.62 -16.26 7.78
C ARG A 222 0.60 -17.17 7.82
N LYS A 223 1.29 -17.29 6.68
CA LYS A 223 2.63 -17.91 6.64
C LYS A 223 3.58 -17.10 7.53
N GLN A 224 4.18 -17.79 8.51
CA GLN A 224 5.26 -17.29 9.33
C GLN A 224 6.59 -17.58 8.62
N TRP A 225 7.37 -16.53 8.36
CA TRP A 225 8.65 -16.64 7.67
C TRP A 225 9.78 -17.04 8.60
N ASP A 226 9.63 -16.71 9.87
CA ASP A 226 10.54 -17.02 10.95
C ASP A 226 9.86 -18.03 11.88
N SER A 227 10.64 -18.94 12.47
CA SER A 227 10.11 -19.90 13.44
C SER A 227 9.60 -19.18 14.68
N LEU A 228 8.39 -19.53 15.12
CA LEU A 228 7.81 -18.98 16.35
C LEU A 228 8.54 -19.56 17.57
N THR A 229 8.77 -18.69 18.55
CA THR A 229 9.29 -19.08 19.87
C THR A 229 8.21 -19.77 20.70
N GLU A 230 8.60 -20.53 21.73
CA GLU A 230 7.64 -21.15 22.68
C GLU A 230 6.74 -20.10 23.35
N GLN A 231 7.29 -18.92 23.66
CA GLN A 231 6.56 -17.80 24.24
C GLN A 231 5.48 -17.26 23.28
N GLN A 232 5.81 -17.15 21.99
CA GLN A 232 4.84 -16.74 20.97
C GLN A 232 3.73 -17.77 20.82
N ILE A 233 4.06 -19.06 20.75
CA ILE A 233 3.08 -20.14 20.65
C ILE A 233 2.13 -20.12 21.87
N ALA A 234 2.65 -19.87 23.07
CA ALA A 234 1.86 -19.75 24.29
C ALA A 234 0.97 -18.48 24.33
N ASN A 235 1.30 -17.45 23.55
CA ASN A 235 0.55 -16.20 23.47
C ASN A 235 0.28 -15.80 22.00
N PRO A 236 -0.75 -16.37 21.35
CA PRO A 236 -1.07 -16.11 19.95
C PRO A 236 -1.23 -14.64 19.55
N SER A 237 -1.78 -13.81 20.44
CA SER A 237 -1.91 -12.37 20.20
C SER A 237 -0.55 -11.69 19.96
N SER A 238 0.55 -12.21 20.50
CA SER A 238 1.90 -11.62 20.35
C SER A 238 2.47 -11.66 18.92
N TYR A 239 1.95 -12.56 18.06
CA TYR A 239 2.40 -12.70 16.68
C TYR A 239 1.25 -12.62 15.66
N ALA A 240 0.06 -12.19 16.12
CA ALA A 240 -1.08 -11.94 15.26
C ALA A 240 -0.77 -10.80 14.28
N ASP A 241 -1.04 -11.02 13.00
CA ASP A 241 -0.96 -9.99 11.99
C ASP A 241 -2.28 -9.23 11.88
N CYS A 242 -2.25 -7.99 12.34
CA CYS A 242 -3.38 -7.05 12.31
C CYS A 242 -3.16 -5.92 11.30
N ILE A 243 -2.42 -6.19 10.23
CA ILE A 243 -2.01 -5.23 9.20
C ILE A 243 -2.47 -5.70 7.82
N HIS A 244 -2.21 -6.96 7.48
CA HIS A 244 -2.60 -7.55 6.19
C HIS A 244 -4.03 -8.08 6.26
N TRP A 245 -4.60 -8.49 5.13
CA TRP A 245 -6.00 -8.90 5.05
C TRP A 245 -6.12 -10.33 4.52
N CYS A 246 -7.13 -11.05 5.00
CA CYS A 246 -7.56 -12.31 4.39
C CYS A 246 -8.04 -12.08 2.95
N LEU A 247 -7.87 -13.11 2.12
CA LEU A 247 -8.49 -13.21 0.80
C LEU A 247 -9.24 -14.56 0.72
N PRO A 248 -10.53 -14.59 0.33
CA PRO A 248 -11.39 -13.43 0.03
C PRO A 248 -11.62 -12.56 1.28
N GLY A 249 -11.88 -11.27 1.09
CA GLY A 249 -12.04 -10.34 2.22
C GLY A 249 -12.09 -8.86 1.85
N VAL A 250 -11.66 -8.00 2.79
CA VAL A 250 -11.72 -6.53 2.68
C VAL A 250 -11.12 -5.99 1.37
N PRO A 251 -9.95 -6.47 0.88
CA PRO A 251 -9.40 -5.99 -0.38
C PRO A 251 -10.26 -6.30 -1.61
N ASP A 252 -11.20 -7.25 -1.56
CA ASP A 252 -12.11 -7.49 -2.68
C ASP A 252 -13.06 -6.30 -2.84
N VAL A 253 -13.58 -5.74 -1.74
CA VAL A 253 -14.39 -4.50 -1.75
C VAL A 253 -13.61 -3.32 -2.33
N TRP A 254 -12.31 -3.20 -2.01
CA TRP A 254 -11.47 -2.15 -2.60
C TRP A 254 -11.35 -2.30 -4.12
N ASN A 255 -11.30 -3.54 -4.61
CA ASN A 255 -11.25 -3.82 -6.04
C ASN A 255 -12.61 -3.63 -6.72
N GLU A 256 -13.72 -3.86 -6.02
CA GLU A 256 -15.06 -3.51 -6.51
C GLU A 256 -15.22 -1.99 -6.67
N LEU A 257 -14.70 -1.20 -5.72
CA LEU A 257 -14.65 0.27 -5.85
C LEU A 257 -13.79 0.68 -7.05
N LEU A 258 -12.58 0.12 -7.19
CA LEU A 258 -11.73 0.38 -8.35
C LEU A 258 -12.42 0.01 -9.67
N TYR A 259 -13.07 -1.15 -9.73
CA TYR A 259 -13.85 -1.59 -10.88
C TYR A 259 -14.96 -0.57 -11.22
N ALA A 260 -15.70 -0.12 -10.20
CA ALA A 260 -16.74 0.88 -10.40
C ALA A 260 -16.18 2.20 -10.96
N TYR A 261 -15.01 2.66 -10.51
CA TYR A 261 -14.35 3.83 -11.06
C TYR A 261 -13.90 3.64 -12.51
N ILE A 262 -13.32 2.48 -12.84
CA ILE A 262 -12.81 2.20 -14.18
C ILE A 262 -13.94 2.17 -15.21
N PHE A 263 -15.10 1.63 -14.85
CA PHE A 263 -16.19 1.38 -15.81
C PHE A 263 -17.38 2.34 -15.68
N ASN A 264 -17.48 3.13 -14.61
CA ASN A 264 -18.43 4.23 -14.52
C ASN A 264 -17.69 5.56 -14.64
N ASN A 265 -17.77 6.18 -15.82
CA ASN A 265 -17.23 7.51 -16.07
C ASN A 265 -17.93 8.54 -15.17
N TYR A 266 -17.25 9.04 -14.15
CA TYR A 266 -17.61 10.25 -13.39
C TYR A 266 -16.77 11.44 -13.83
#